data_AF-A0A7S1TQ55-F1
#
_entry.id   AF-A0A7S1TQ55-F1
#
_cell.length_a   1.000
_cell.length_b   1.000
_cell.length_c   1.000
_cell.angle_alpha   90.00
_cell.angle_beta   90.00
_cell.angle_gamma   90.00
#
_symmetry.space_group_name_H-M   'P 1'
#
loop_
_entity.id
_entity.type
_entity.pdbx_description
1 polymer ?
#
loop_
_entity_poly.entity_id
_entity_poly.type
_entity_poly.pdbx_seq_one_letter_code
_entity_poly.pdbx_strand_id
1 'polypeptide(L)'
;MRPRPRAWVMRAEGVGWASRDWNWGSASGTAHDMAMALREKLRVHPDPNTDPNPEPPTLTLALTLPPPTYTQQKTKKSRLSWAERVVRGEVDMLEVTLALGLRIQHAARAGMDGDGAGWNLMMNLAACIYEDDDVALHVDLKRLVGALMVDDRSRALADESVYAAALVALGAMGFYESGL
;
A
#
# COMPACT_ATOMS: atom_id res chain seq x y z
N MET A 1 -15.07 15.60 18.83
CA MET A 1 -13.86 14.86 18.41
C MET A 1 -13.58 13.77 19.44
N ARG A 2 -13.67 12.48 19.08
CA ARG A 2 -13.21 11.41 19.98
C ARG A 2 -11.67 11.44 19.96
N PRO A 3 -10.98 11.45 21.12
CA PRO A 3 -9.54 11.30 21.13
C PRO A 3 -9.20 9.99 20.43
N ARG A 4 -8.42 10.06 19.34
CA ARG A 4 -7.86 8.85 18.74
C ARG A 4 -6.95 8.22 19.79
N PRO A 5 -7.05 6.91 20.07
CA PRO A 5 -6.08 6.26 20.95
C PRO A 5 -4.68 6.53 20.39
N ARG A 6 -3.90 7.35 21.11
CA ARG A 6 -2.46 7.51 20.87
C ARG A 6 -1.81 6.24 21.36
N ALA A 7 -1.73 5.23 20.52
CA ALA A 7 -1.10 3.98 20.92
C ALA A 7 -1.04 2.98 19.76
N TRP A 8 0.09 2.97 19.09
CA TRP A 8 0.74 1.75 18.59
C TRP A 8 1.07 0.72 19.70
N VAL A 9 0.38 0.77 20.87
CA VAL A 9 0.72 0.07 22.12
C VAL A 9 0.17 -1.36 22.14
N MET A 10 -0.32 -1.87 21.01
CA MET A 10 -0.53 -3.30 20.81
C MET A 10 0.30 -3.76 19.60
N ARG A 11 1.56 -3.30 19.47
CA ARG A 11 2.56 -4.11 18.74
C ARG A 11 2.48 -5.50 19.35
N ALA A 12 2.10 -6.51 18.58
CA ALA A 12 2.45 -7.87 18.93
C ALA A 12 3.98 -7.85 19.10
N GLU A 13 4.46 -8.01 20.33
CA GLU A 13 5.88 -7.89 20.66
C GLU A 13 6.67 -8.77 19.67
N GLY A 14 7.47 -8.15 18.79
CA GLY A 14 8.24 -8.85 17.77
C GLY A 14 7.70 -8.80 16.32
N VAL A 15 6.68 -8.00 15.99
CA VAL A 15 6.23 -7.79 14.61
C VAL A 15 6.55 -6.36 14.16
N GLY A 16 7.43 -6.18 13.17
CA GLY A 16 7.85 -4.87 12.68
C GLY A 16 9.15 -4.94 11.89
N TRP A 17 9.53 -3.82 11.25
CA TRP A 17 10.70 -3.75 10.39
C TRP A 17 12.02 -4.12 11.10
N ALA A 18 12.12 -3.90 12.42
CA ALA A 18 13.30 -4.26 13.22
C ALA A 18 13.30 -5.71 13.74
N SER A 19 12.20 -6.44 13.56
CA SER A 19 12.11 -7.79 14.10
C SER A 19 13.14 -8.70 13.42
N ARG A 20 13.78 -9.56 14.22
CA ARG A 20 14.70 -10.58 13.72
C ARG A 20 14.02 -11.53 12.72
N ASP A 21 12.71 -11.70 12.82
CA ASP A 21 11.91 -12.52 11.92
C ASP A 21 11.48 -11.76 10.65
N TRP A 22 11.79 -10.47 10.58
CA TRP A 22 11.47 -9.57 9.47
C TRP A 22 12.53 -9.62 8.36
N ASN A 23 12.62 -10.77 7.68
CA ASN A 23 13.59 -11.01 6.62
C ASN A 23 13.08 -10.51 5.26
N TRP A 24 13.36 -9.24 4.92
CA TRP A 24 13.02 -8.71 3.59
C TRP A 24 13.70 -9.47 2.45
N GLY A 25 12.91 -9.78 1.41
CA GLY A 25 13.40 -10.52 0.24
C GLY A 25 13.55 -12.03 0.47
N SER A 26 13.34 -12.52 1.70
CA SER A 26 13.23 -13.95 1.97
C SER A 26 11.90 -14.51 1.45
N ALA A 27 11.92 -15.77 1.03
CA ALA A 27 10.72 -16.54 0.69
C ALA A 27 9.96 -17.06 1.94
N SER A 28 10.47 -16.76 3.14
CA SER A 28 9.90 -17.15 4.43
C SER A 28 10.16 -16.09 5.49
N GLY A 29 9.34 -16.08 6.54
CA GLY A 29 9.43 -15.15 7.67
C GLY A 29 8.28 -14.14 7.70
N THR A 30 8.18 -13.39 8.79
CA THR A 30 7.03 -12.54 9.10
C THR A 30 6.75 -11.50 8.02
N ALA A 31 7.79 -10.90 7.44
CA ALA A 31 7.65 -9.94 6.36
C ALA A 31 7.00 -10.57 5.10
N HIS A 32 7.41 -11.80 4.75
CA HIS A 32 6.85 -12.54 3.64
C HIS A 32 5.38 -12.90 3.89
N ASP A 33 5.09 -13.46 5.07
CA ASP A 33 3.73 -13.90 5.44
C ASP A 33 2.75 -12.72 5.44
N MET A 34 3.16 -11.58 6.01
CA MET A 34 2.35 -10.36 6.00
C MET A 34 2.19 -9.79 4.58
N ALA A 35 3.25 -9.81 3.76
CA ALA A 35 3.15 -9.37 2.37
C ALA A 35 2.17 -10.23 1.57
N MET A 36 2.18 -11.55 1.75
CA MET A 36 1.25 -12.47 1.11
C MET A 36 -0.19 -12.26 1.60
N ALA A 37 -0.39 -12.09 2.92
CA ALA A 37 -1.69 -11.77 3.49
C ALA A 37 -2.25 -10.45 2.95
N LEU A 38 -1.41 -9.41 2.83
CA LEU A 38 -1.80 -8.13 2.26
C LEU A 38 -2.14 -8.25 0.77
N ARG A 39 -1.33 -8.98 -0.01
CA ARG A 39 -1.61 -9.24 -1.43
C ARG A 39 -2.96 -9.93 -1.63
N GLU A 40 -3.27 -10.93 -0.81
CA GLU A 40 -4.56 -11.63 -0.87
C GLU A 40 -5.72 -10.71 -0.48
N LYS A 41 -5.57 -9.93 0.60
CA LYS A 41 -6.54 -8.93 1.05
C LYS A 41 -6.84 -7.88 -0.04
N LEU A 42 -5.84 -7.47 -0.82
CA LEU A 42 -6.01 -6.50 -1.91
C LEU A 42 -6.49 -7.14 -3.22
N ARG A 43 -6.41 -8.46 -3.35
CA ARG A 43 -6.90 -9.21 -4.52
C ARG A 43 -8.41 -9.42 -4.47
N VAL A 44 -8.94 -9.69 -3.28
CA VAL A 44 -10.36 -9.97 -3.07
C VAL A 44 -11.07 -8.69 -2.61
N HIS A 45 -12.07 -8.22 -3.36
CA HIS A 45 -12.96 -7.18 -2.84
C HIS A 45 -13.98 -7.88 -1.94
N PRO A 46 -14.04 -7.60 -0.62
CA PRO A 46 -15.19 -7.99 0.18
C PRO A 46 -16.32 -7.04 -0.22
N ASP A 47 -17.00 -7.34 -1.33
CA ASP A 47 -18.24 -6.66 -1.63
C ASP A 47 -19.30 -7.33 -0.75
N PRO A 48 -19.87 -6.64 0.25
CA PRO A 48 -20.82 -7.23 1.16
C PRO A 48 -22.11 -7.70 0.45
N ASN A 49 -22.30 -7.29 -0.81
CA ASN A 49 -23.42 -7.67 -1.65
C ASN A 49 -23.01 -8.58 -2.82
N THR A 50 -21.74 -8.95 -2.95
CA THR A 50 -21.36 -10.00 -3.91
C THR A 50 -21.77 -11.34 -3.34
N ASP A 51 -22.71 -11.98 -4.02
CA ASP A 51 -23.07 -13.37 -3.79
C ASP A 51 -21.79 -14.22 -3.66
N PRO A 52 -21.58 -14.97 -2.57
CA PRO A 52 -20.41 -15.84 -2.42
C PRO A 52 -20.32 -16.89 -3.53
N ASN A 53 -21.39 -17.10 -4.30
CA ASN A 53 -21.45 -18.02 -5.42
C ASN A 53 -21.91 -17.30 -6.70
N PRO A 54 -21.05 -16.49 -7.35
CA PRO A 54 -21.41 -15.94 -8.64
C PRO A 54 -21.58 -17.11 -9.62
N GLU A 55 -22.79 -17.28 -10.18
CA GLU A 55 -22.97 -18.21 -11.29
C GLU A 55 -21.91 -17.90 -12.36
N PRO A 56 -21.21 -18.92 -12.90
CA PRO A 56 -20.20 -18.69 -13.92
C PRO A 56 -20.85 -17.94 -15.08
N PRO A 57 -20.21 -16.90 -15.64
CA PRO A 57 -20.80 -16.17 -16.75
C PRO A 57 -21.09 -17.15 -17.89
N THR A 58 -22.36 -17.25 -18.28
CA THR A 58 -22.81 -18.01 -19.44
C THR A 58 -21.92 -17.61 -20.63
N LEU A 59 -21.13 -18.57 -21.14
CA LEU A 59 -20.16 -18.38 -22.21
C LEU A 59 -20.89 -18.09 -23.54
N THR A 60 -21.40 -16.87 -23.73
CA THR A 60 -21.88 -16.41 -25.03
C THR A 60 -20.68 -15.90 -25.83
N LEU A 61 -20.37 -16.60 -26.92
CA LEU A 61 -19.31 -16.25 -27.87
C LEU A 61 -19.45 -14.80 -28.37
N ALA A 62 -18.64 -13.88 -27.84
CA ALA A 62 -18.38 -12.58 -28.44
C ALA A 62 -16.89 -12.47 -28.78
N LEU A 63 -16.57 -12.68 -30.05
CA LEU A 63 -15.28 -12.37 -30.67
C LEU A 63 -15.16 -10.84 -30.79
N THR A 64 -14.64 -10.20 -29.75
CA THR A 64 -14.16 -8.81 -29.79
C THR A 64 -13.12 -8.69 -28.69
N LEU A 65 -12.03 -7.97 -28.95
CA LEU A 65 -10.83 -7.84 -28.09
C LEU A 65 -11.13 -8.02 -26.59
N PRO A 66 -10.34 -8.81 -25.84
CA PRO A 66 -10.65 -9.10 -24.45
C PRO A 66 -10.79 -7.77 -23.70
N PRO A 67 -11.97 -7.44 -23.14
CA PRO A 67 -12.06 -6.33 -22.21
C PRO A 67 -11.02 -6.61 -21.11
N PRO A 68 -10.38 -5.58 -20.51
CA PRO A 68 -9.45 -5.78 -19.41
C PRO A 68 -10.08 -6.77 -18.44
N THR A 69 -9.45 -7.95 -18.35
CA THR A 69 -10.07 -9.14 -17.76
C THR A 69 -10.71 -8.75 -16.43
N TYR A 70 -12.00 -9.03 -16.28
CA TYR A 70 -12.86 -8.71 -15.12
C TYR A 70 -12.16 -8.73 -13.73
N THR A 71 -11.17 -9.60 -13.57
CA THR A 71 -10.22 -9.66 -12.44
C THR A 71 -9.52 -8.32 -12.14
N GLN A 72 -9.00 -7.59 -13.13
CA GLN A 72 -8.28 -6.32 -12.92
C GLN A 72 -9.18 -5.24 -12.31
N GLN A 73 -10.43 -5.09 -12.79
CA GLN A 73 -11.37 -4.11 -12.25
C GLN A 73 -11.75 -4.40 -10.80
N LYS A 74 -11.99 -5.68 -10.45
CA LYS A 74 -12.25 -6.08 -9.05
C LYS A 74 -11.11 -5.68 -8.13
N THR A 75 -9.86 -5.90 -8.56
CA THR A 75 -8.69 -5.58 -7.73
C THR A 75 -8.49 -4.07 -7.55
N LYS A 76 -8.84 -3.24 -8.55
CA LYS A 76 -8.80 -1.77 -8.42
C LYS A 76 -9.79 -1.27 -7.37
N LYS A 77 -11.03 -1.78 -7.40
CA LYS A 77 -12.05 -1.45 -6.40
C LYS A 77 -11.55 -1.80 -4.99
N SER A 78 -10.89 -2.95 -4.81
CA SER A 78 -10.35 -3.36 -3.49
C SER A 78 -9.30 -2.40 -2.97
N ARG A 79 -8.39 -1.97 -3.85
CA ARG A 79 -7.33 -1.01 -3.49
C ARG A 79 -7.88 0.37 -3.12
N LEU A 80 -8.91 0.83 -3.83
CA LEU A 80 -9.61 2.08 -3.49
C LEU A 80 -10.33 1.96 -2.14
N SER A 81 -11.06 0.87 -1.92
CA SER A 81 -11.71 0.60 -0.62
C SER A 81 -10.69 0.54 0.52
N TRP A 82 -9.54 -0.10 0.29
CA TRP A 82 -8.43 -0.11 1.24
C TRP A 82 -7.91 1.32 1.52
N ALA A 83 -7.69 2.15 0.50
CA ALA A 83 -7.25 3.53 0.69
C ALA A 83 -8.28 4.38 1.46
N GLU A 84 -9.57 4.19 1.23
CA GLU A 84 -10.62 4.85 2.02
C GLU A 84 -10.56 4.44 3.50
N ARG A 85 -10.24 3.18 3.79
CA ARG A 85 -10.04 2.71 5.16
C ARG A 85 -8.77 3.32 5.78
N VAL A 86 -7.70 3.48 5.00
CA VAL A 86 -6.48 4.18 5.44
C VAL A 86 -6.81 5.63 5.84
N VAL A 87 -7.56 6.37 5.01
CA VAL A 87 -8.00 7.75 5.32
C VAL A 87 -8.84 7.81 6.60
N ARG A 88 -9.69 6.80 6.83
CA ARG A 88 -10.49 6.68 8.06
C ARG A 88 -9.69 6.26 9.30
N GLY A 89 -8.42 5.89 9.14
CA GLY A 89 -7.58 5.37 10.24
C GLY A 89 -7.97 3.95 10.68
N GLU A 90 -8.60 3.18 9.79
CA GLU A 90 -9.02 1.78 10.02
C GLU A 90 -7.96 0.77 9.55
N VAL A 91 -6.83 1.25 9.05
CA VAL A 91 -5.68 0.46 8.60
C VAL A 91 -4.47 0.86 9.42
N ASP A 92 -3.81 -0.15 10.00
CA ASP A 92 -2.60 0.05 10.77
C ASP A 92 -1.45 0.54 9.89
N MET A 93 -0.60 1.40 10.43
CA MET A 93 0.47 1.99 9.63
C MET A 93 1.60 0.99 9.32
N LEU A 94 1.74 -0.11 10.05
CA LEU A 94 2.57 -1.23 9.60
C LEU A 94 2.06 -1.81 8.27
N GLU A 95 0.75 -1.93 8.10
CA GLU A 95 0.16 -2.39 6.84
C GLU A 95 0.38 -1.37 5.71
N VAL A 96 0.28 -0.07 6.00
CA VAL A 96 0.56 1.01 5.03
C VAL A 96 2.02 1.02 4.60
N THR A 97 2.96 0.94 5.54
CA THR A 97 4.40 0.89 5.24
C THR A 97 4.79 -0.39 4.49
N LEU A 98 4.15 -1.52 4.81
CA LEU A 98 4.30 -2.77 4.05
C LEU A 98 3.83 -2.62 2.60
N ALA A 99 2.65 -2.04 2.38
CA ALA A 99 2.14 -1.75 1.04
C ALA A 99 3.11 -0.84 0.27
N LEU A 100 3.63 0.20 0.94
CA LEU A 100 4.58 1.13 0.39
C LEU A 100 5.90 0.46 0.00
N GLY A 101 6.49 -0.35 0.88
CA GLY A 101 7.73 -1.09 0.63
C GLY A 101 7.60 -2.03 -0.57
N LEU A 102 6.50 -2.79 -0.66
CA LEU A 102 6.22 -3.66 -1.81
C LEU A 102 6.09 -2.88 -3.11
N ARG A 103 5.34 -1.76 -3.09
CA ARG A 103 5.17 -0.92 -4.27
C ARG A 103 6.49 -0.27 -4.70
N ILE A 104 7.30 0.23 -3.78
CA ILE A 104 8.61 0.81 -4.06
C ILE A 104 9.52 -0.20 -4.76
N GLN A 105 9.57 -1.46 -4.30
CA GLN A 105 10.39 -2.49 -4.96
C GLN A 105 10.01 -2.67 -6.44
N HIS A 106 8.71 -2.68 -6.73
CA HIS A 106 8.25 -2.76 -8.11
C HIS A 106 8.51 -1.46 -8.87
N ALA A 107 8.30 -0.29 -8.26
CA ALA A 107 8.53 1.01 -8.89
C ALA A 107 10.02 1.21 -9.23
N ALA A 108 10.93 0.83 -8.33
CA ALA A 108 12.37 0.92 -8.56
C ALA A 108 12.81 0.05 -9.75
N ARG A 109 12.30 -1.17 -9.86
CA ARG A 109 12.55 -2.05 -11.03
C ARG A 109 12.03 -1.47 -12.34
N ALA A 110 11.02 -0.61 -12.27
CA ALA A 110 10.42 0.06 -13.42
C ALA A 110 10.95 1.49 -13.66
N GLY A 111 11.87 1.99 -12.82
CA GLY A 111 12.38 3.37 -12.91
C GLY A 111 11.33 4.44 -12.55
N MET A 112 10.35 4.11 -11.71
CA MET A 112 9.24 4.99 -11.32
C MET A 112 9.26 5.41 -9.84
N ASP A 113 10.36 5.18 -9.12
CA ASP A 113 10.45 5.41 -7.68
C ASP A 113 10.94 6.82 -7.31
N GLY A 114 10.90 7.77 -8.25
CA GLY A 114 11.32 9.16 -8.03
C GLY A 114 12.83 9.29 -7.89
N ASP A 115 13.57 8.84 -8.91
CA ASP A 115 15.03 8.94 -8.98
C ASP A 115 15.76 8.32 -7.76
N GLY A 116 15.27 7.17 -7.29
CA GLY A 116 15.83 6.47 -6.12
C GLY A 116 15.35 6.99 -4.77
N ALA A 117 14.52 8.04 -4.71
CA ALA A 117 13.94 8.52 -3.45
C ALA A 117 13.09 7.43 -2.77
N GLY A 118 12.35 6.65 -3.54
CA GLY A 118 11.58 5.52 -3.04
C GLY A 118 12.50 4.45 -2.45
N TRP A 119 13.55 4.05 -3.18
CA TRP A 119 14.53 3.10 -2.66
C TRP A 119 15.17 3.56 -1.34
N ASN A 120 15.54 4.84 -1.24
CA ASN A 120 16.08 5.42 0.00
C ASN A 120 15.07 5.35 1.16
N LEU A 121 13.80 5.68 0.93
CA LEU A 121 12.76 5.53 1.94
C LEU A 121 12.61 4.08 2.40
N MET A 122 12.67 3.11 1.47
CA MET A 122 12.62 1.69 1.82
C MET A 122 13.82 1.25 2.67
N MET A 123 15.03 1.74 2.36
CA MET A 123 16.21 1.47 3.19
C MET A 123 16.06 2.06 4.59
N ASN A 124 15.50 3.26 4.73
CA ASN A 124 15.26 3.88 6.04
C ASN A 124 14.18 3.14 6.84
N LEU A 125 13.13 2.64 6.17
CA LEU A 125 12.12 1.76 6.79
C LEU A 125 12.78 0.47 7.29
N ALA A 126 13.66 -0.15 6.48
CA ALA A 126 14.42 -1.35 6.86
C ALA A 126 15.45 -1.09 7.98
N ALA A 127 16.03 0.11 8.02
CA ALA A 127 16.90 0.55 9.11
C ALA A 127 16.12 0.98 10.37
N CYS A 128 14.78 0.89 10.34
CA CYS A 128 13.91 1.13 11.50
C CYS A 128 14.03 2.55 12.06
N ILE A 129 14.41 3.51 11.20
CA ILE A 129 14.64 4.90 11.58
C ILE A 129 13.35 5.56 12.08
N TYR A 130 12.20 5.07 11.63
CA TYR A 130 10.89 5.65 11.92
C TYR A 130 10.13 4.94 13.05
N GLU A 131 10.74 3.97 13.73
CA GLU A 131 10.09 3.36 14.89
C GLU A 131 9.82 4.45 15.93
N ASP A 132 8.53 4.76 16.13
CA ASP A 132 8.00 5.78 17.04
C ASP A 132 8.16 7.26 16.57
N ASP A 133 8.52 7.50 15.31
CA ASP A 133 8.60 8.85 14.74
C ASP A 133 7.84 8.98 13.40
N ASP A 134 6.52 9.17 13.52
CA ASP A 134 5.65 9.46 12.37
C ASP A 134 6.01 10.78 11.66
N VAL A 135 6.68 11.71 12.35
CA VAL A 135 7.07 13.01 11.77
C VAL A 135 8.23 12.82 10.80
N ALA A 136 9.25 12.06 11.19
CA ALA A 136 10.37 11.70 10.31
C ALA A 136 9.87 10.95 9.07
N LEU A 137 8.97 9.98 9.24
CA LEU A 137 8.36 9.26 8.12
C LEU A 137 7.57 10.21 7.20
N HIS A 138 6.79 11.14 7.75
CA HIS A 138 6.04 12.11 6.96
C HIS A 138 6.95 13.02 6.14
N VAL A 139 8.07 13.48 6.72
CA VAL A 139 9.06 14.29 5.99
C VAL A 139 9.65 13.53 4.80
N ASP A 140 10.04 12.27 4.97
CA ASP A 140 10.62 11.48 3.88
C ASP A 140 9.59 11.07 2.83
N LEU A 141 8.35 10.81 3.24
CA LEU A 141 7.23 10.64 2.31
C LEU A 141 6.99 11.90 1.47
N LYS A 142 7.06 13.10 2.07
CA LYS A 142 6.94 14.35 1.31
C LYS A 142 8.08 14.54 0.32
N ARG A 143 9.31 14.17 0.69
CA ARG A 143 10.45 14.16 -0.23
C ARG A 143 10.21 13.22 -1.40
N LEU A 144 9.72 12.00 -1.13
CA LEU A 144 9.34 11.05 -2.17
C LEU A 144 8.24 11.63 -3.07
N VAL A 145 7.15 12.17 -2.51
CA VAL A 145 6.07 12.79 -3.30
C VAL A 145 6.59 13.94 -4.16
N GLY A 146 7.54 14.75 -3.66
CA GLY A 146 8.17 15.82 -4.45
C GLY A 146 9.04 15.31 -5.61
N ALA A 147 9.61 14.11 -5.48
CA ALA A 147 10.38 13.46 -6.54
C ALA A 147 9.49 12.72 -7.54
N LEU A 148 8.26 12.38 -7.17
CA LEU A 148 7.27 11.78 -8.06
C LEU A 148 6.57 12.89 -8.87
N MET A 149 6.31 12.64 -10.16
CA MET A 149 5.65 13.62 -11.05
C MET A 149 4.13 13.73 -10.75
N VAL A 150 3.78 14.21 -9.56
CA VAL A 150 2.40 14.43 -9.13
C VAL A 150 1.98 15.89 -9.35
N ASP A 151 0.67 16.14 -9.46
CA ASP A 151 0.10 17.48 -9.56
C ASP A 151 0.09 18.24 -8.22
N ASP A 152 -0.12 19.56 -8.27
CA ASP A 152 -0.10 20.43 -7.09
C ASP A 152 -1.14 20.06 -6.03
N ARG A 153 -2.32 19.58 -6.45
CA ARG A 153 -3.37 19.15 -5.52
C ARG A 153 -2.94 17.89 -4.77
N SER A 154 -2.33 16.94 -5.46
CA SER A 154 -1.76 15.74 -4.83
C SER A 154 -0.65 16.08 -3.83
N ARG A 155 0.20 17.09 -4.12
CA ARG A 155 1.20 17.57 -3.15
C ARG A 155 0.56 18.22 -1.93
N ALA A 156 -0.45 19.05 -2.12
CA ALA A 156 -1.18 19.66 -0.99
C ALA A 156 -1.84 18.61 -0.10
N LEU A 157 -2.42 17.55 -0.67
CA LEU A 157 -2.97 16.42 0.09
C LEU A 157 -1.89 15.69 0.90
N ALA A 158 -0.70 15.51 0.34
CA ALA A 158 0.41 14.88 1.05
C ALA A 158 0.87 15.67 2.30
N ASP A 159 0.58 16.97 2.37
CA ASP A 159 0.90 17.79 3.54
C ASP A 159 -0.06 17.60 4.72
N GLU A 160 -1.26 17.04 4.49
CA GLU A 160 -2.28 16.93 5.52
C GLU A 160 -1.97 15.87 6.59
N SER A 161 -1.37 14.74 6.20
CA SER A 161 -0.99 13.67 7.12
C SER A 161 0.00 12.67 6.51
N VAL A 162 0.70 11.92 7.36
CA VAL A 162 1.56 10.79 6.96
C VAL A 162 0.81 9.75 6.12
N TYR A 163 -0.45 9.46 6.44
CA TYR A 163 -1.29 8.54 5.67
C TYR A 163 -1.63 9.09 4.29
N ALA A 164 -1.97 10.38 4.19
CA ALA A 164 -2.24 11.02 2.91
C ALA A 164 -0.98 11.03 2.02
N ALA A 165 0.18 11.35 2.59
CA ALA A 165 1.46 11.30 1.88
C ALA A 165 1.78 9.89 1.35
N ALA A 166 1.56 8.86 2.17
CA ALA A 166 1.74 7.46 1.75
C ALA A 166 0.79 7.06 0.61
N LEU A 167 -0.49 7.44 0.69
CA LEU A 167 -1.47 7.14 -0.37
C LEU A 167 -1.19 7.89 -1.67
N VAL A 168 -0.71 9.14 -1.60
CA VAL A 168 -0.27 9.90 -2.76
C VAL A 168 0.93 9.23 -3.41
N ALA A 169 1.95 8.86 -2.61
CA ALA A 169 3.12 8.14 -3.11
C ALA A 169 2.75 6.80 -3.77
N LEU A 170 1.90 6.00 -3.13
CA LEU A 170 1.37 4.75 -3.69
C LEU A 170 0.66 4.98 -5.02
N GLY A 171 -0.24 5.97 -5.08
CA GLY A 171 -0.98 6.32 -6.29
C GLY A 171 -0.09 6.76 -7.44
N ALA A 172 0.88 7.62 -7.14
CA ALA A 172 1.86 8.13 -8.10
C ALA A 172 2.77 7.02 -8.65
N MET A 173 3.10 6.02 -7.82
CA MET A 173 3.77 4.82 -8.28
C MET A 173 2.83 3.86 -9.02
N GLY A 174 1.53 4.13 -9.20
CA GLY A 174 0.61 3.28 -9.97
C GLY A 174 -0.02 2.13 -9.18
N PHE A 175 -0.04 2.20 -7.85
CA PHE A 175 -0.67 1.19 -6.97
C PHE A 175 -2.11 0.87 -7.37
N TYR A 176 -2.94 1.90 -7.62
CA TYR A 176 -4.35 1.69 -7.91
C TYR A 176 -4.62 0.93 -9.21
N GLU A 177 -3.72 1.01 -10.19
CA GLU A 177 -3.88 0.34 -11.48
C GLU A 177 -3.17 -1.01 -11.53
N SER A 178 -1.94 -1.08 -10.99
CA SER A 178 -1.06 -2.24 -11.13
C SER A 178 -0.92 -3.11 -9.87
N GLY A 179 -1.39 -2.63 -8.71
CA GLY A 179 -1.25 -3.36 -7.44
C GLY A 179 0.13 -3.25 -6.80
N LEU A 180 0.49 -4.29 -6.04
CA LEU A 180 1.76 -4.44 -5.30
C LEU A 180 2.75 -5.34 -6.03
#